data_AF-A0A2D0KB43-F1
#
_entry.id   AF-A0A2D0KB43-F1
#
_cell.length_a   1.000
_cell.length_b   1.000
_cell.length_c   1.000
_cell.angle_alpha   90.00
_cell.angle_beta   90.00
_cell.angle_gamma   90.00
#
_symmetry.space_group_name_H-M   'P 1'
#
loop_
_entity.id
_entity.type
_entity.pdbx_description
1 polymer ?
#
loop_
_entity_poly.entity_id
_entity_poly.type
_entity_poly.pdbx_seq_one_letter_code
_entity_poly.pdbx_strand_id
1 'polypeptide(L)'
;MENKLQTAVQIAEEIESSIFPVVTATQNEAEPDTYLMCRGIHRQAINLAQQLRELNKDYIMEGETHSFRDMRFELEPAHVAINKSRVFINALIENERNDERAVELSILSDLVFTAIKEIERIRGEEL
;
A
#
# COMPACT_ATOMS: atom_id res chain seq x y z
N MET A 1 -11.42 6.75 20.85
CA MET A 1 -10.02 6.90 20.40
C MET A 1 -9.83 5.83 19.34
N GLU A 2 -9.86 6.21 18.06
CA GLU A 2 -9.62 5.25 16.97
C GLU A 2 -8.17 4.78 17.05
N ASN A 3 -7.94 3.47 17.09
CA ASN A 3 -6.57 2.97 16.95
C ASN A 3 -6.18 3.03 15.47
N LYS A 4 -4.88 3.05 15.20
CA LYS A 4 -4.33 3.14 13.82
C LYS A 4 -4.82 2.02 12.89
N LEU A 5 -5.16 0.85 13.44
CA LEU A 5 -5.67 -0.31 12.70
C LEU A 5 -7.11 -0.08 12.23
N GLN A 6 -7.95 0.56 13.03
CA GLN A 6 -9.29 0.96 12.64
C GLN A 6 -9.28 2.02 11.52
N THR A 7 -8.36 2.98 11.58
CA THR A 7 -8.12 3.93 10.49
C THR A 7 -7.63 3.23 9.22
N ALA A 8 -6.74 2.23 9.34
CA ALA A 8 -6.27 1.45 8.19
C ALA A 8 -7.40 0.64 7.53
N VAL A 9 -8.33 0.08 8.31
CA VAL A 9 -9.54 -0.60 7.79
C VAL A 9 -10.37 0.38 6.96
N GLN A 10 -10.66 1.58 7.48
CA GLN A 10 -11.45 2.59 6.77
C GLN A 10 -10.81 2.99 5.44
N ILE A 11 -9.49 3.23 5.43
CA ILE A 11 -8.76 3.59 4.21
C ILE A 11 -8.86 2.46 3.17
N ALA A 12 -8.73 1.20 3.58
CA ALA A 12 -8.85 0.08 2.65
C ALA A 12 -10.26 -0.06 2.06
N GLU A 13 -11.30 0.20 2.87
CA GLU A 13 -12.71 0.21 2.42
C GLU A 13 -13.00 1.39 1.47
N GLU A 14 -12.43 2.56 1.72
CA GLU A 14 -12.54 3.71 0.82
C GLU A 14 -11.85 3.44 -0.54
N ILE A 15 -10.68 2.79 -0.53
CA ILE A 15 -9.99 2.40 -1.77
C ILE A 15 -10.83 1.37 -2.55
N GLU A 16 -11.38 0.35 -1.89
CA GLU A 16 -12.27 -0.64 -2.49
C GLU A 16 -13.49 0.04 -3.16
N SER A 17 -14.18 0.91 -2.41
CA SER A 17 -15.37 1.61 -2.90
C SER A 17 -15.06 2.56 -4.06
N SER A 18 -13.85 3.13 -4.11
CA SER A 18 -13.42 4.05 -5.17
C SER A 18 -13.06 3.32 -6.47
N ILE A 19 -12.48 2.12 -6.38
CA ILE A 19 -12.08 1.35 -7.57
C ILE A 19 -13.25 0.51 -8.15
N PHE A 20 -14.25 0.15 -7.35
CA PHE A 20 -15.38 -0.67 -7.80
C PHE A 20 -16.16 -0.08 -9.00
N PRO A 21 -16.51 1.23 -9.03
CA PRO A 21 -17.13 1.86 -10.19
C PRO A 21 -16.24 1.84 -11.44
N VAL A 22 -14.92 1.98 -11.26
CA VAL A 22 -13.94 1.95 -12.36
C VAL A 22 -13.85 0.56 -12.98
N VAL A 23 -13.88 -0.50 -12.17
CA VAL A 23 -13.95 -1.89 -12.67
C VAL A 23 -15.22 -2.12 -13.48
N THR A 24 -16.35 -1.59 -13.01
CA THR A 24 -17.65 -1.77 -13.69
C THR A 24 -17.69 -1.03 -15.02
N ALA A 25 -17.17 0.20 -15.06
CA ALA A 25 -17.08 0.99 -16.30
C ALA A 25 -16.12 0.34 -17.32
N THR A 26 -14.98 -0.18 -16.86
CA THR A 26 -13.95 -0.73 -17.77
C THR A 26 -14.27 -2.12 -18.31
N GLN A 27 -15.18 -2.88 -17.68
CA GLN A 27 -15.44 -4.29 -18.01
C GLN A 27 -15.86 -4.58 -19.45
N ASN A 28 -16.56 -3.64 -20.10
CA ASN A 28 -17.02 -3.80 -21.49
C ASN A 28 -16.61 -2.64 -22.40
N GLU A 29 -16.00 -1.58 -21.86
CA GLU A 29 -15.72 -0.34 -22.58
C GLU A 29 -14.21 -0.07 -22.76
N ALA A 30 -13.34 -0.73 -21.99
CA ALA A 30 -11.90 -0.54 -22.05
C ALA A 30 -11.18 -1.71 -22.74
N GLU A 31 -9.92 -1.47 -23.12
CA GLU A 31 -9.03 -2.52 -23.59
C GLU A 31 -8.88 -3.63 -22.52
N PRO A 32 -8.75 -4.91 -22.92
CA PRO A 32 -8.74 -6.03 -21.98
C PRO A 32 -7.67 -5.93 -20.89
N ASP A 33 -6.51 -5.36 -21.20
CA ASP A 33 -5.42 -5.11 -20.26
C ASP A 33 -5.82 -4.14 -19.14
N THR A 34 -6.52 -3.07 -19.49
CA THR A 34 -7.01 -2.02 -18.59
C THR A 34 -8.05 -2.58 -17.63
N TYR A 35 -9.02 -3.34 -18.14
CA TYR A 35 -9.99 -4.03 -17.30
C TYR A 35 -9.32 -5.03 -16.34
N LEU A 36 -8.36 -5.83 -16.83
CA LEU A 36 -7.65 -6.79 -15.98
C LEU A 36 -6.84 -6.10 -14.88
N MET A 37 -6.22 -4.95 -15.17
CA MET A 37 -5.50 -4.15 -14.19
C MET A 37 -6.44 -3.60 -13.11
N CYS A 38 -7.54 -2.93 -13.50
CA CYS A 38 -8.53 -2.40 -12.56
C CYS A 38 -9.14 -3.51 -11.70
N ARG A 39 -9.46 -4.66 -12.30
CA ARG A 39 -9.97 -5.84 -11.58
C ARG A 39 -8.95 -6.40 -10.58
N GLY A 40 -7.66 -6.38 -10.94
CA GLY A 40 -6.57 -6.78 -10.05
C GLY A 40 -6.46 -5.88 -8.82
N ILE A 41 -6.49 -4.56 -9.03
CA ILE A 41 -6.44 -3.55 -7.96
C ILE A 41 -7.65 -3.68 -7.03
N HIS A 42 -8.85 -3.83 -7.59
CA HIS A 42 -10.07 -4.05 -6.79
C HIS A 42 -9.98 -5.31 -5.93
N ARG A 43 -9.47 -6.42 -6.48
CA ARG A 43 -9.27 -7.65 -5.71
C ARG A 43 -8.25 -7.47 -4.58
N GLN A 44 -7.18 -6.70 -4.81
CA GLN A 44 -6.19 -6.40 -3.78
C GLN A 44 -6.77 -5.53 -2.67
N ALA A 45 -7.58 -4.52 -3.02
CA ALA A 45 -8.25 -3.66 -2.05
C ALA A 45 -9.22 -4.44 -1.15
N ILE A 46 -10.05 -5.32 -1.72
CA ILE A 46 -10.93 -6.22 -0.96
C ILE A 46 -10.13 -7.07 0.02
N ASN A 47 -9.07 -7.72 -0.47
CA ASN A 47 -8.25 -8.61 0.37
C ASN A 47 -7.58 -7.84 1.52
N LEU A 48 -7.09 -6.63 1.25
CA LEU A 48 -6.49 -5.77 2.25
C LEU A 48 -7.50 -5.35 3.32
N ALA A 49 -8.69 -4.89 2.91
CA ALA A 49 -9.76 -4.52 3.84
C ALA A 49 -10.16 -5.71 4.73
N GLN A 50 -10.27 -6.90 4.15
CA GLN A 50 -10.61 -8.11 4.89
C GLN A 50 -9.53 -8.52 5.90
N GLN A 51 -8.26 -8.54 5.49
CA GLN A 51 -7.14 -8.86 6.38
C GLN A 51 -7.02 -7.86 7.54
N LEU A 52 -7.20 -6.57 7.26
CA LEU A 52 -7.18 -5.54 8.30
C LEU A 52 -8.37 -5.66 9.25
N ARG A 53 -9.56 -6.06 8.78
CA ARG A 53 -10.71 -6.34 9.66
C ARG A 53 -10.46 -7.54 10.55
N GLU A 54 -9.84 -8.60 10.03
CA GLU A 54 -9.49 -9.80 10.81
C GLU A 54 -8.47 -9.43 11.90
N LEU A 55 -7.40 -8.73 11.53
CA LEU A 55 -6.42 -8.19 12.49
C LEU A 55 -7.07 -7.26 13.52
N ASN A 56 -8.01 -6.40 13.12
CA ASN A 56 -8.69 -5.49 14.05
C ASN A 56 -9.58 -6.26 15.04
N LYS A 57 -10.23 -7.34 14.59
CA LYS A 57 -11.00 -8.22 15.48
C LYS A 57 -10.10 -8.95 16.46
N ASP A 58 -8.99 -9.49 16.00
CA ASP A 58 -8.03 -10.19 16.85
C ASP A 58 -7.41 -9.22 17.87
N TYR A 59 -7.07 -7.99 17.45
CA TYR A 59 -6.57 -6.92 18.32
C TYR A 59 -7.57 -6.50 19.41
N ILE A 60 -8.86 -6.43 19.07
CA ILE A 60 -9.93 -6.11 20.04
C ILE A 60 -10.15 -7.28 21.01
N MET A 61 -9.99 -8.52 20.55
CA MET A 61 -10.16 -9.75 21.33
C MET A 61 -8.97 -10.06 22.26
N GLU A 62 -7.76 -9.65 21.89
CA GLU A 62 -6.52 -10.00 22.63
C GLU A 62 -6.16 -9.03 23.75
N GLY A 63 -6.91 -7.94 23.97
CA GLY A 63 -6.81 -7.11 25.17
C GLY A 63 -5.38 -6.73 25.57
N GLU A 64 -4.83 -5.68 24.96
CA GLU A 64 -3.61 -4.99 25.42
C GLU A 64 -2.44 -5.90 25.83
N THR A 65 -1.66 -6.45 24.90
CA THR A 65 -0.20 -6.63 25.06
C THR A 65 0.42 -7.27 23.81
N HIS A 66 0.65 -6.50 22.75
CA HIS A 66 1.67 -6.86 21.77
C HIS A 66 2.79 -5.82 21.87
N SER A 67 3.95 -6.28 22.31
CA SER A 67 5.10 -5.43 22.52
C SER A 67 5.61 -4.90 21.17
N PHE A 68 6.18 -3.70 21.16
CA PHE A 68 6.84 -3.09 19.99
C PHE A 68 7.80 -4.03 19.22
N ARG A 69 8.27 -5.13 19.84
CA ARG A 69 9.15 -6.12 19.21
C ARG A 69 8.47 -6.96 18.12
N ASP A 70 7.20 -7.30 18.27
CA ASP A 70 6.50 -8.17 17.31
C ASP A 70 6.17 -7.41 16.03
N MET A 71 5.74 -6.15 16.17
CA MET A 71 5.45 -5.24 15.05
C MET A 71 6.69 -4.94 14.18
N ARG A 72 7.90 -4.96 14.79
CA ARG A 72 9.18 -4.78 14.07
C ARG A 72 9.48 -5.95 13.13
N PHE A 73 9.13 -7.18 13.53
CA PHE A 73 9.31 -8.38 12.71
C PHE A 73 8.31 -8.46 11.55
N GLU A 74 7.07 -8.03 11.76
CA GLU A 74 6.03 -8.04 10.72
C GLU A 74 6.29 -7.03 9.59
N LEU A 75 6.98 -5.92 9.88
CA LEU A 75 7.27 -4.88 8.88
C LEU A 75 8.54 -5.14 8.06
N GLU A 76 9.37 -6.13 8.41
CA GLU A 76 10.64 -6.44 7.71
C GLU A 76 10.45 -6.84 6.25
N PRO A 77 9.52 -7.73 5.90
CA PRO A 77 9.26 -8.07 4.51
C PRO A 77 8.79 -6.87 3.68
N ALA A 78 7.93 -6.01 4.27
CA ALA A 78 7.41 -4.81 3.63
C ALA A 78 8.53 -3.77 3.37
N HIS A 79 9.37 -3.53 4.38
CA HIS A 79 10.51 -2.62 4.27
C HIS A 79 11.49 -3.04 3.16
N VAL A 80 11.79 -4.34 3.05
CA VAL A 80 12.67 -4.89 2.01
C VAL A 80 12.04 -4.74 0.61
N ALA A 81 10.76 -5.05 0.46
CA ALA A 81 10.06 -4.93 -0.82
C ALA A 81 10.01 -3.47 -1.30
N ILE A 82 9.67 -2.54 -0.40
CA ILE A 82 9.57 -1.10 -0.70
C ILE A 82 10.95 -0.52 -1.07
N ASN A 83 12.02 -0.90 -0.36
CA ASN A 83 13.38 -0.49 -0.73
C ASN A 83 13.81 -0.99 -2.11
N LYS A 84 13.47 -2.24 -2.46
CA LYS A 84 13.75 -2.78 -3.80
C LYS A 84 12.99 -2.00 -4.89
N SER A 85 11.73 -1.67 -4.65
CA SER A 85 10.93 -0.83 -5.55
C SER A 85 11.58 0.54 -5.75
N ARG A 86 12.08 1.18 -4.68
CA ARG A 86 12.80 2.47 -4.76
C ARG A 86 14.02 2.40 -5.68
N VAL A 87 14.85 1.38 -5.49
CA VAL A 87 16.07 1.18 -6.29
C VAL A 87 15.72 0.99 -7.76
N PHE A 88 14.66 0.21 -8.04
CA PHE A 88 14.23 -0.04 -9.41
C PHE A 88 13.64 1.20 -10.09
N ILE A 89 12.81 1.97 -9.38
CA ILE A 89 12.26 3.24 -9.88
C ILE A 89 13.37 4.23 -10.19
N ASN A 90 14.36 4.39 -9.31
CA ASN A 90 15.48 5.30 -9.56
C ASN A 90 16.31 4.86 -10.79
N ALA A 91 16.54 3.56 -10.96
CA ALA A 91 17.21 3.05 -12.15
C ALA A 91 16.40 3.31 -13.44
N LEU A 92 15.07 3.29 -13.37
CA LEU A 92 14.21 3.65 -14.51
C LEU A 92 14.26 5.16 -14.80
N ILE A 93 14.22 6.01 -13.77
CA ILE A 93 14.38 7.47 -13.93
C ILE A 93 15.70 7.81 -14.62
N GLU A 94 16.80 7.16 -14.23
CA GLU A 94 18.12 7.38 -14.83
C GLU A 94 18.20 6.92 -16.30
N ASN A 95 17.36 5.96 -16.71
CA ASN A 95 17.38 5.38 -18.05
C ASN A 95 16.31 5.93 -19.00
N GLU A 96 15.22 6.52 -18.50
CA GLU A 96 14.15 7.05 -19.34
C GLU A 96 14.47 8.46 -19.86
N ARG A 97 14.43 8.60 -21.19
CA ARG A 97 14.69 9.86 -21.92
C ARG A 97 13.44 10.74 -22.15
N ASN A 98 12.29 10.38 -21.56
CA ASN A 98 11.01 11.02 -21.84
C ASN A 98 10.49 11.74 -20.58
N ASP A 99 10.37 13.07 -20.66
CA ASP A 99 10.17 13.94 -19.50
C ASP A 99 8.90 13.62 -18.69
N GLU A 100 7.80 13.23 -19.34
CA GLU A 100 6.55 12.89 -18.63
C GLU A 100 6.68 11.63 -17.77
N ARG A 101 7.32 10.56 -18.30
CA ARG A 101 7.48 9.32 -17.54
C ARG A 101 8.53 9.44 -16.43
N ALA A 102 9.58 10.23 -16.67
CA ALA A 102 10.54 10.57 -15.63
C ALA A 102 9.86 11.33 -14.48
N VAL A 103 8.93 12.24 -14.77
CA VAL A 103 8.12 12.94 -13.74
C VAL A 103 7.23 11.98 -12.98
N GLU A 104 6.50 11.09 -13.66
CA GLU A 104 5.65 10.08 -13.02
C GLU A 104 6.44 9.15 -12.09
N LEU A 105 7.61 8.67 -12.55
CA LEU A 105 8.50 7.84 -11.75
C LEU A 105 9.09 8.60 -10.56
N SER A 106 9.38 9.90 -10.72
CA SER A 106 9.88 10.73 -9.62
C SER A 106 8.83 10.89 -8.51
N ILE A 107 7.55 11.11 -8.87
CA ILE A 107 6.44 11.14 -7.91
C ILE A 107 6.30 9.80 -7.19
N LEU A 108 6.43 8.68 -7.92
CA LEU A 108 6.39 7.34 -7.35
C LEU A 108 7.55 7.09 -6.36
N SER A 109 8.74 7.63 -6.65
CA SER A 109 9.90 7.56 -5.76
C SER A 109 9.66 8.31 -4.44
N ASP A 110 9.06 9.50 -4.49
CA ASP A 110 8.74 10.30 -3.30
C ASP A 110 7.71 9.61 -2.39
N LEU A 111 6.70 8.98 -2.98
CA LEU A 111 5.71 8.19 -2.24
C LEU A 111 6.36 6.98 -1.54
N VAL A 112 7.24 6.27 -2.24
CA VAL A 112 8.01 5.15 -1.69
C VAL A 112 8.92 5.62 -0.55
N PHE A 113 9.57 6.78 -0.70
CA PHE A 113 10.41 7.36 0.35
C PHE A 113 9.60 7.73 1.61
N THR A 114 8.40 8.29 1.43
CA THR A 114 7.49 8.62 2.52
C THR A 114 7.06 7.36 3.28
N ALA A 115 6.76 6.27 2.56
CA ALA A 115 6.41 4.99 3.17
C ALA A 115 7.58 4.39 3.98
N ILE A 116 8.82 4.49 3.49
CA ILE A 116 10.01 4.03 4.22
C ILE A 116 10.17 4.80 5.53
N LYS A 117 10.08 6.13 5.50
CA LYS A 117 10.18 6.97 6.70
C LYS A 117 9.15 6.60 7.76
N GLU A 118 7.93 6.30 7.32
CA GLU A 118 6.86 5.94 8.25
C GLU A 118 7.09 4.55 8.87
N ILE A 119 7.64 3.60 8.10
CA ILE A 119 8.07 2.29 8.61
C ILE A 119 9.20 2.45 9.64
N GLU A 120 10.21 3.27 9.34
CA GLU A 120 11.33 3.56 10.25
C GLU A 120 10.85 4.25 11.54
N ARG A 121 9.92 5.20 11.42
CA ARG A 121 9.25 5.85 12.56
C ARG A 121 8.51 4.83 13.44
N ILE A 122 7.79 3.87 12.84
CA ILE A 122 7.10 2.81 13.58
C ILE A 122 8.10 1.86 14.25
N ARG A 123 9.27 1.63 13.64
CA ARG A 123 10.36 0.84 14.22
C ARG A 123 11.09 1.53 15.38
N GLY A 124 10.85 2.83 15.59
CA GLY A 124 11.61 3.65 16.53
C GLY A 124 13.05 3.91 16.07
N GLU A 125 13.30 3.76 14.77
CA GLU A 125 14.56 4.09 14.11
C GLU A 125 14.34 5.47 13.46
N GLU A 126 14.36 6.55 14.25
CA GLU A 126 14.33 7.90 13.66
C GLU A 126 15.59 8.12 12.80
N LEU A 127 15.41 8.49 11.53
CA LEU A 127 16.46 9.01 10.64
C LEU A 127 16.81 10.47 10.97
#